data_AF-A0A6I1W1N3-F1
#
_entry.id   AF-A0A6I1W1N3-F1
#
_cell.length_a   1.000
_cell.length_b   1.000
_cell.length_c   1.000
_cell.angle_alpha   90.00
_cell.angle_beta   90.00
_cell.angle_gamma   90.00
#
_symmetry.space_group_name_H-M   'P 1'
#
loop_
_entity.id
_entity.type
_entity.pdbx_description
1 polymer ?
#
loop_
_entity_poly.entity_id
_entity_poly.type
_entity_poly.pdbx_seq_one_letter_code
_entity_poly.pdbx_strand_id
1 'polypeptide(L)'
;IDNCAQTFQFSAGQRGLLLQLALPEGLSALHVLGDPTRIRQILVNLIGNALKFTERGNVSIEAKWQPLDHQLIWFTCTVRDSGI
;
A
#
# COMPACT_ATOMS: atom_id res chain seq x y z
N ILE A 1 -2.48 2.55 -6.39
CA ILE A 1 -1.95 2.43 -5.01
C ILE A 1 -1.62 3.80 -4.45
N ASP A 2 -1.03 4.68 -5.27
CA ASP A 2 -0.72 6.07 -4.95
C ASP A 2 -1.89 6.82 -4.30
N ASN A 3 -3.06 6.81 -4.92
CA ASN A 3 -4.22 7.53 -4.39
C ASN A 3 -4.63 7.04 -2.99
N CYS A 4 -4.43 5.75 -2.66
CA CYS A 4 -4.70 5.26 -1.31
C CYS A 4 -3.63 5.77 -0.33
N ALA A 5 -2.36 5.62 -0.69
CA ALA A 5 -1.24 6.02 0.14
C ALA A 5 -1.26 7.53 0.43
N GLN A 6 -1.58 8.38 -0.56
CA GLN A 6 -1.69 9.83 -0.40
C GLN A 6 -2.76 10.22 0.63
N THR A 7 -3.95 9.61 0.57
CA THR A 7 -5.02 9.86 1.56
C THR A 7 -4.56 9.53 2.98
N PHE A 8 -3.83 8.43 3.15
CA PHE A 8 -3.35 8.02 4.47
C PHE A 8 -2.09 8.75 4.92
N GLN A 9 -1.25 9.26 4.01
CA GLN A 9 -0.12 10.13 4.36
C GLN A 9 -0.57 11.37 5.12
N PHE A 10 -1.66 11.99 4.68
CA PHE A 10 -2.24 13.13 5.38
C PHE A 10 -2.69 12.76 6.81
N SER A 11 -3.43 11.66 6.96
CA SER A 11 -3.89 11.19 8.27
C SER A 11 -2.75 10.76 9.21
N ALA A 12 -1.72 10.11 8.68
CA ALA A 12 -0.52 9.72 9.43
C ALA A 12 0.22 10.96 9.95
N GLY A 13 0.37 11.98 9.11
CA GLY A 13 0.99 13.26 9.49
C GLY A 13 0.27 13.96 10.64
N GLN A 14 -1.07 13.95 10.64
CA GLN A 14 -1.86 14.50 11.76
C GLN A 14 -1.63 13.79 13.10
N ARG A 15 -1.16 12.53 13.06
CA ARG A 15 -0.85 11.72 14.24
C ARG A 15 0.65 11.66 14.56
N GLY A 16 1.49 12.39 13.82
CA GLY A 16 2.94 12.35 13.99
C GLY A 16 3.58 11.01 13.57
N LEU A 17 2.89 10.23 12.73
CA LEU A 17 3.39 8.96 12.20
C LEU A 17 4.03 9.18 10.83
N LEU A 18 5.13 8.48 10.56
CA LEU A 18 5.74 8.44 9.23
C LEU A 18 5.03 7.38 8.38
N LEU A 19 4.52 7.76 7.21
CA LEU A 19 4.01 6.82 6.21
C LEU A 19 4.88 6.84 4.96
N GLN A 20 5.50 5.71 4.66
CA GLN A 20 6.39 5.54 3.51
C GLN A 20 5.72 4.66 2.45
N LEU A 21 5.86 5.06 1.19
CA LEU A 21 5.41 4.29 0.04
C LEU A 21 6.62 3.98 -0.85
N ALA A 22 6.84 2.69 -1.11
CA ALA A 22 7.83 2.21 -2.05
C ALA A 22 7.10 1.49 -3.20
N LEU A 23 7.16 2.09 -4.39
CA LEU A 23 6.68 1.48 -5.62
C LEU A 23 7.87 1.09 -6.50
N PRO A 24 7.84 -0.11 -7.11
CA PRO A 24 8.91 -0.54 -8.00
C PRO A 24 8.80 0.22 -9.32
N GLU A 25 9.95 0.44 -9.95
CA GLU A 25 10.00 1.03 -11.29
C GLU A 25 9.15 0.22 -12.28
N GLY A 26 8.50 0.91 -13.21
CA GLY A 26 7.64 0.30 -14.23
C GLY A 26 6.25 -0.11 -13.74
N LEU A 27 5.92 -0.07 -12.44
CA LEU A 27 4.58 -0.39 -11.96
C LEU A 27 3.51 0.54 -12.55
N SER A 28 3.83 1.83 -12.70
CA SER A 28 2.94 2.84 -13.30
C SER A 28 2.71 2.62 -14.79
N ALA A 29 3.57 1.86 -15.48
CA ALA A 29 3.41 1.50 -16.88
C ALA A 29 2.60 0.19 -17.08
N LEU A 30 2.33 -0.56 -16.01
CA LEU A 30 1.53 -1.77 -16.07
C LEU A 30 0.05 -1.46 -16.10
N HIS A 31 -0.63 -1.98 -17.11
CA HIS A 31 -2.09 -2.00 -17.20
C HIS A 31 -2.57 -3.43 -16.98
N VAL A 32 -3.40 -3.63 -15.95
CA VAL A 32 -3.93 -4.94 -15.57
C VAL A 32 -5.45 -4.91 -15.54
N LEU A 33 -6.07 -6.03 -15.89
CA LEU A 33 -7.50 -6.25 -15.71
C LEU A 33 -7.74 -6.88 -14.33
N GLY A 34 -8.56 -6.24 -13.50
CA GLY A 34 -8.88 -6.72 -12.16
C GLY A 34 -9.97 -5.88 -11.52
N ASP A 35 -10.26 -6.12 -10.23
CA ASP A 35 -11.22 -5.35 -9.46
C ASP A 35 -10.50 -4.26 -8.64
N PRO A 36 -10.44 -2.99 -9.12
CA PRO A 36 -9.76 -1.92 -8.42
C PRO A 36 -10.42 -1.58 -7.07
N THR A 37 -11.72 -1.85 -6.93
CA THR A 37 -12.48 -1.57 -5.70
C THR A 37 -12.11 -2.55 -4.61
N ARG A 38 -12.03 -3.86 -4.92
CA ARG A 38 -11.57 -4.88 -3.97
C ARG A 38 -10.13 -4.63 -3.52
N ILE A 39 -9.22 -4.34 -4.44
CA ILE A 39 -7.82 -4.02 -4.12
C ILE A 39 -7.75 -2.80 -3.19
N ARG A 40 -8.48 -1.73 -3.53
CA ARG A 40 -8.57 -0.53 -2.69
C ARG A 40 -9.08 -0.86 -1.29
N GLN A 41 -10.15 -1.65 -1.17
CA GLN A 41 -10.73 -2.02 0.11
C GLN A 41 -9.73 -2.79 0.99
N ILE A 42 -9.01 -3.76 0.41
CA ILE A 42 -7.97 -4.52 1.12
C ILE A 42 -6.89 -3.57 1.65
N LEU A 43 -6.36 -2.68 0.79
CA LEU A 43 -5.32 -1.73 1.18
C LEU A 43 -5.80 -0.75 2.26
N VAL A 44 -7.00 -0.20 2.11
CA VAL A 44 -7.62 0.70 3.11
C VAL A 44 -7.72 0.03 4.47
N ASN A 45 -8.16 -1.23 4.52
CA ASN A 45 -8.28 -1.98 5.77
C ASN A 45 -6.90 -2.22 6.41
N LEU A 46 -5.92 -2.67 5.63
CA LEU A 46 -4.58 -2.95 6.15
C LEU A 46 -3.86 -1.69 6.63
N ILE A 47 -3.87 -0.61 5.83
CA ILE A 47 -3.25 0.67 6.20
C ILE A 47 -3.98 1.31 7.39
N GLY A 48 -5.31 1.25 7.39
CA GLY A 48 -6.13 1.74 8.49
C GLY A 48 -5.82 1.04 9.80
N ASN A 49 -5.67 -0.29 9.78
CA ASN A 49 -5.25 -1.08 10.93
C ASN A 49 -3.83 -0.71 11.37
N ALA A 50 -2.86 -0.68 10.46
CA ALA A 50 -1.48 -0.29 10.75
C ALA A 50 -1.39 1.07 11.45
N LEU A 51 -2.11 2.08 10.93
CA LEU A 51 -2.17 3.39 11.57
C LEU A 51 -2.92 3.35 12.91
N LYS A 52 -4.01 2.58 13.02
CA LYS A 52 -4.79 2.45 14.27
C LYS A 52 -3.92 1.90 15.40
N PHE A 53 -3.12 0.88 15.14
CA PHE A 53 -2.34 0.15 16.14
C PHE A 53 -0.90 0.68 16.32
N THR A 54 -0.49 1.66 15.51
CA THR A 54 0.77 2.38 15.70
C THR A 54 0.51 3.74 16.35
N GLU A 55 0.92 3.90 17.61
CA GLU A 55 0.85 5.20 18.28
C GLU A 55 2.06 6.09 17.97
N ARG A 56 3.24 5.47 17.81
CA ARG A 56 4.51 6.15 17.49
C ARG A 56 5.34 5.27 16.56
N GLY A 57 6.07 5.89 15.64
CA GLY A 57 6.95 5.20 14.70
C GLY A 57 6.49 5.36 13.25
N ASN A 58 6.49 4.26 12.49
CA ASN A 58 6.27 4.31 11.05
C ASN A 58 5.38 3.18 10.53
N VAL A 59 4.72 3.46 9.41
CA VAL A 59 4.04 2.50 8.56
C VAL A 59 4.68 2.57 7.18
N SER A 60 5.03 1.42 6.61
CA SER A 60 5.59 1.31 5.27
C SER A 60 4.69 0.46 4.39
N ILE A 61 4.54 0.89 3.14
CA ILE A 61 3.78 0.21 2.09
C ILE A 61 4.75 -0.09 0.97
N GLU A 62 4.93 -1.37 0.64
CA GLU A 62 5.80 -1.81 -0.44
C GLU A 62 4.98 -2.60 -1.46
N ALA A 63 5.10 -2.22 -2.74
CA ALA A 63 4.52 -2.98 -3.84
C ALA A 63 5.62 -3.73 -4.60
N LYS A 64 5.31 -4.96 -5.03
CA LYS A 64 6.14 -5.77 -5.91
C LYS A 64 5.25 -6.45 -6.93
N TRP A 65 5.80 -6.71 -8.10
CA TRP A 65 5.13 -7.52 -9.10
C TRP A 65 6.15 -8.39 -9.82
N GLN A 66 5.68 -9.50 -10.35
CA GLN A 66 6.45 -10.39 -11.21
C GLN A 66 5.50 -11.05 -12.20
N PRO A 67 5.93 -11.32 -13.45
CA PRO A 67 5.15 -12.12 -14.39
C PRO A 67 4.89 -13.51 -13.79
N LEU A 68 3.65 -13.99 -13.90
CA LEU A 68 3.28 -15.37 -13.57
C LEU A 68 3.23 -16.22 -14.85
N ASP A 69 2.73 -15.64 -15.94
CA ASP A 69 2.77 -16.17 -17.30
C ASP A 69 2.67 -15.02 -18.33
N HIS A 70 2.28 -15.32 -19.59
CA HIS A 70 2.16 -14.33 -20.66
C HIS A 70 1.02 -13.31 -20.49
N GLN A 71 0.05 -13.55 -19.59
CA GLN A 71 -1.15 -12.73 -19.40
C GLN A 71 -1.40 -12.34 -17.93
N LEU A 72 -0.78 -13.05 -16.99
CA LEU A 72 -0.98 -12.87 -15.56
C LEU A 72 0.29 -12.32 -14.89
N ILE A 73 0.06 -11.45 -13.93
CA ILE A 73 1.08 -11.01 -12.99
C ILE A 73 0.75 -11.51 -11.59
N TRP A 74 1.79 -11.79 -10.83
CA TRP A 74 1.70 -11.88 -9.40
C TRP A 74 1.99 -10.51 -8.80
N PHE A 75 0.97 -9.89 -8.20
CA PHE A 75 1.10 -8.60 -7.53
C PHE A 75 1.10 -8.80 -6.01
N THR A 76 2.16 -8.33 -5.35
CA THR A 76 2.31 -8.37 -3.90
C THR A 76 2.31 -6.94 -3.36
N CYS A 77 1.47 -6.68 -2.36
CA CYS A 77 1.54 -5.44 -1.58
C CYS A 77 1.72 -5.79 -0.12
N THR A 78 2.75 -5.23 0.51
CA THR A 78 3.07 -5.43 1.92
C THR A 78 2.81 -4.14 2.67
N VAL A 79 2.05 -4.23 3.75
CA VAL A 79 1.89 -3.14 4.74
C VAL A 79 2.61 -3.62 6.00
N ARG A 80 3.58 -2.84 6.48
CA ARG A 80 4.32 -3.12 7.71
C ARG A 80 4.25 -1.91 8.61
N ASP A 81 3.90 -2.12 9.86
CA ASP A 81 3.92 -1.11 10.89
C ASP A 81 4.95 -1.43 11.98
N SER A 82 5.25 -0.45 12.81
CA SER A 82 6.10 -0.58 13.99
C SER A 82 5.30 -0.64 15.30
N GLY A 83 3.97 -0.79 15.21
CA GLY A 83 3.04 -0.85 16.32
C GLY A 83 2.95 -2.26 16.94
N ILE A 84 1.85 -2.50 17.66
CA ILE A 84 1.59 -3.72 18.46
C ILE A 84 0.32 -4.42 17.97
#